data_AF-A0A4Q9LYJ2-F1
#
_entry.id   AF-A0A4Q9LYJ2-F1
#
_cell.length_a   1.000
_cell.length_b   1.000
_cell.length_c   1.000
_cell.angle_alpha   90.00
_cell.angle_beta   90.00
_cell.angle_gamma   90.00
#
_symmetry.space_group_name_H-M   'P 1'
#
loop_
_entity.id
_entity.type
_entity.pdbx_description
1 polymer ?
#
loop_
_entity_poly.entity_id
_entity_poly.type
_entity_poly.pdbx_seq_one_letter_code
_entity_poly.pdbx_strand_id
1 'polypeptide(L)'
;MNISFGMFTYRMNKKVLNIEVIFSWINILSTFIFFNSVDSYSFTYVFRRNGHSQILFFEKQQIEVLICQESNNDFEVTYLTQHHDNFFGELKLMFIYDKENFVKFEILNDFLSQNPLKNEYVYGIIKCNFELSYYLKISKDITEITEYLNFFQFDEMLTCLSLLKATKNKDYDEFIRALIYKNLISKNIDTIFKQESLARIDVSMKKDNFISAVLDFFMIKYDFYDGNLILLDKKKDIYDVKNFDKHIPYKNLFFNSFKIFCRLEIILGNFYASNLFIILLNELNIKSLIISNKDNYKILDKQFNFHILSTKIFKSIVIINFKDISSLLFLSKLNLAIPNNIEFLSFRNLVVPVNILNSFLESRKLIGLVLNEMKFTGAFPFIKDFYDSNETLEYINICYADINSTCWNNFFSRTNVRKIILSFSSSSAEACFLKEFYASAPYKSVRYIEVRFHRASVISKKILEFLKHFTILELLKLHGYIIEKNAEFHIPNAIECM
;
A
#
# COMPACT_ATOMS: atom_id res chain seq x y z
N MET A 1 -29.62 -23.72 56.56
CA MET A 1 -29.60 -23.28 57.96
C MET A 1 -28.83 -21.98 58.01
N ASN A 2 -29.50 -20.92 58.48
CA ASN A 2 -29.07 -19.52 58.45
C ASN A 2 -27.77 -19.28 59.21
N ILE A 3 -26.89 -18.45 58.65
CA ILE A 3 -26.07 -17.54 59.45
C ILE A 3 -26.22 -16.15 58.85
N SER A 4 -26.99 -15.32 59.56
CA SER A 4 -27.21 -13.91 59.27
C SER A 4 -26.11 -13.03 59.87
N PHE A 5 -25.75 -12.01 59.09
CA PHE A 5 -25.24 -10.70 59.45
C PHE A 5 -25.16 -10.34 60.95
N GLY A 6 -23.94 -9.98 61.38
CA GLY A 6 -23.68 -9.12 62.53
C GLY A 6 -22.91 -7.88 62.09
N MET A 7 -23.53 -6.72 62.24
CA MET A 7 -23.03 -5.38 61.93
C MET A 7 -21.63 -5.09 62.48
N PHE A 8 -20.76 -4.52 61.64
CA PHE A 8 -19.84 -3.46 62.06
C PHE A 8 -20.01 -2.27 61.14
N THR A 9 -20.97 -1.41 61.46
CA THR A 9 -20.95 -0.02 61.01
C THR A 9 -19.96 0.76 61.89
N TYR A 10 -18.80 1.13 61.34
CA TYR A 10 -18.13 2.35 61.78
C TYR A 10 -17.91 3.26 60.58
N ARG A 11 -18.24 4.53 60.78
CA ARG A 11 -18.48 5.56 59.77
C ARG A 11 -17.20 5.94 59.02
N MET A 12 -17.30 5.89 57.69
CA MET A 12 -16.75 6.82 56.69
C MET A 12 -15.55 7.69 57.06
N ASN A 13 -14.40 7.43 56.43
CA ASN A 13 -13.55 8.49 55.89
C ASN A 13 -12.89 8.06 54.56
N LYS A 14 -13.13 8.88 53.54
CA LYS A 14 -12.56 8.98 52.18
C LYS A 14 -11.47 7.98 51.74
N LYS A 15 -11.82 7.29 50.64
CA LYS A 15 -10.99 7.02 49.43
C LYS A 15 -9.58 6.49 49.67
N VAL A 16 -9.48 5.23 50.04
CA VAL A 16 -8.47 4.33 49.45
C VAL A 16 -9.24 3.10 49.01
N LEU A 17 -9.71 3.11 47.75
CA LEU A 17 -10.11 1.87 47.09
C LEU A 17 -8.85 1.00 47.12
N ASN A 18 -8.87 -0.01 47.99
CA ASN A 18 -7.68 -0.72 48.40
C ASN A 18 -7.03 -1.33 47.15
N ILE A 19 -5.91 -0.76 46.71
CA ILE A 19 -5.24 -1.14 45.45
C ILE A 19 -4.96 -2.63 45.44
N GLU A 20 -4.70 -3.23 46.60
CA GLU A 20 -4.53 -4.67 46.80
C GLU A 20 -5.79 -5.49 46.46
N VAL A 21 -6.99 -4.97 46.75
CA VAL A 21 -8.25 -5.64 46.41
C VAL A 21 -8.46 -5.56 44.91
N ILE A 22 -8.27 -4.39 44.29
CA ILE A 22 -8.36 -4.24 42.82
C ILE A 22 -7.30 -5.13 42.14
N PHE A 23 -6.07 -5.16 42.66
CA PHE A 23 -4.98 -5.98 42.14
C PHE A 23 -5.26 -7.47 42.31
N SER A 24 -5.90 -7.87 43.41
CA SER A 24 -6.37 -9.25 43.62
C SER A 24 -7.49 -9.60 42.64
N TRP A 25 -8.44 -8.70 42.38
CA TRP A 25 -9.48 -8.92 41.36
C TRP A 25 -8.91 -8.98 39.95
N ILE A 26 -7.95 -8.11 39.61
CA ILE A 26 -7.22 -8.14 38.34
C ILE A 26 -6.43 -9.45 38.23
N ASN A 27 -5.80 -9.92 39.31
CA ASN A 27 -5.08 -11.19 39.31
C ASN A 27 -6.04 -12.38 39.20
N ILE A 28 -7.19 -12.37 39.87
CA ILE A 28 -8.19 -13.42 39.73
C ILE A 28 -8.72 -13.44 38.29
N LEU A 29 -9.09 -12.29 37.72
CA LEU A 29 -9.50 -12.15 36.33
C LEU A 29 -8.39 -12.55 35.36
N SER A 30 -7.14 -12.15 35.60
CA SER A 30 -6.01 -12.51 34.76
C SER A 30 -5.67 -13.98 34.89
N THR A 31 -5.89 -14.61 36.05
CA THR A 31 -5.72 -16.05 36.24
C THR A 31 -6.85 -16.81 35.52
N PHE A 32 -8.09 -16.32 35.54
CA PHE A 32 -9.18 -16.87 34.72
C PHE A 32 -8.92 -16.72 33.20
N ILE A 33 -8.35 -15.59 32.79
CA ILE A 33 -7.90 -15.36 31.40
C ILE A 33 -6.70 -16.28 31.06
N PHE A 34 -5.76 -16.46 32.00
CA PHE A 34 -4.55 -17.29 31.83
C PHE A 34 -4.87 -18.79 31.82
N PHE A 35 -5.91 -19.22 32.54
CA PHE A 35 -6.40 -20.59 32.49
C PHE A 35 -7.20 -20.91 31.24
N ASN A 36 -7.53 -19.92 30.39
CA ASN A 36 -8.26 -20.13 29.13
C ASN A 36 -9.43 -21.12 29.27
N SER A 37 -10.14 -21.09 30.41
CA SER A 37 -11.41 -21.81 30.58
C SER A 37 -12.49 -21.00 29.85
N VAL A 38 -12.31 -20.87 28.54
CA VAL A 38 -13.37 -20.53 27.61
C VAL A 38 -14.02 -21.87 27.31
N ASP A 39 -15.29 -22.04 27.65
CA ASP A 39 -16.04 -23.22 27.24
C ASP A 39 -15.93 -23.33 25.71
N SER A 40 -15.16 -24.32 25.24
CA SER A 40 -15.03 -24.59 23.81
C SER A 40 -16.13 -25.56 23.43
N TYR A 41 -17.07 -25.10 22.61
CA TYR A 41 -18.20 -25.92 22.16
C TYR A 41 -17.77 -26.71 20.94
N SER A 42 -17.95 -28.02 20.98
CA SER A 42 -17.89 -28.85 19.77
C SER A 42 -19.29 -29.00 19.19
N PHE A 43 -19.44 -28.59 17.93
CA PHE A 43 -20.68 -28.70 17.17
C PHE A 43 -20.58 -29.88 16.20
N THR A 44 -21.62 -30.71 16.18
CA THR A 44 -21.76 -31.79 15.19
C THR A 44 -22.99 -31.55 14.34
N TYR A 45 -22.77 -31.32 13.05
CA TYR A 45 -23.81 -31.17 12.04
C TYR A 45 -23.92 -32.42 11.19
N VAL A 46 -25.13 -32.90 10.98
CA VAL A 46 -25.43 -33.96 10.01
C VAL A 46 -26.18 -33.35 8.85
N PHE A 47 -25.78 -33.67 7.62
CA PHE A 47 -26.40 -33.12 6.43
C PHE A 47 -26.78 -34.21 5.43
N ARG A 48 -27.92 -34.04 4.77
CA ARG A 48 -28.43 -34.96 3.74
C ARG A 48 -29.00 -34.21 2.56
N ARG A 49 -29.13 -34.88 1.43
CA ARG A 49 -29.75 -34.29 0.24
C ARG A 49 -31.26 -34.28 0.36
N ASN A 50 -31.88 -33.24 -0.18
CA ASN A 50 -33.30 -33.16 -0.45
C ASN A 50 -33.49 -33.06 -1.96
N GLY A 51 -33.70 -34.21 -2.60
CA GLY A 51 -33.71 -34.33 -4.06
C GLY A 51 -32.35 -34.05 -4.69
N HIS A 52 -32.35 -33.40 -5.86
CA HIS A 52 -31.15 -33.10 -6.66
C HIS A 52 -30.70 -31.62 -6.58
N SER A 53 -31.35 -30.81 -5.74
CA SER A 53 -31.15 -29.35 -5.72
C SER A 53 -30.71 -28.80 -4.37
N GLN A 54 -30.90 -29.53 -3.27
CA GLN A 54 -30.73 -28.99 -1.91
C GLN A 54 -30.00 -29.96 -0.97
N ILE A 55 -29.27 -29.39 -0.02
CA ILE A 55 -28.75 -30.10 1.17
C ILE A 55 -29.40 -29.49 2.41
N LEU A 56 -29.93 -30.35 3.28
CA LEU A 56 -30.49 -29.99 4.58
C LEU A 56 -29.46 -30.27 5.66
N PHE A 57 -29.18 -29.29 6.51
CA PHE A 57 -28.28 -29.39 7.66
C PHE A 57 -29.05 -29.45 8.97
N PHE A 58 -28.69 -30.41 9.82
CA PHE A 58 -29.29 -30.66 11.13
C PHE A 58 -28.23 -30.63 12.23
N GLU A 59 -28.54 -30.07 13.40
CA GLU A 59 -27.64 -30.10 14.57
C GLU A 59 -27.94 -31.34 15.42
N LYS A 60 -26.90 -32.09 15.82
CA LYS A 60 -27.04 -33.36 16.55
C LYS A 60 -26.85 -33.24 18.06
N GLN A 61 -25.85 -32.47 18.51
CA GLN A 61 -25.56 -32.23 19.93
C GLN A 61 -24.49 -31.15 20.09
N GLN A 62 -24.62 -30.32 21.13
CA GLN A 62 -23.55 -29.46 21.65
C GLN A 62 -22.87 -30.20 22.80
N ILE A 63 -21.56 -30.41 22.72
CA ILE A 63 -20.78 -30.97 23.82
C ILE A 63 -19.81 -29.87 24.27
N GLU A 64 -19.94 -29.44 25.54
CA GLU A 64 -18.95 -28.61 26.22
C GLU A 64 -17.65 -29.40 26.34
N VAL A 65 -16.57 -28.91 25.73
CA VAL A 65 -15.26 -29.54 25.82
C VAL A 65 -14.31 -28.61 26.57
N LEU A 66 -13.78 -29.10 27.69
CA LEU A 66 -12.65 -28.50 28.40
C LEU A 66 -11.36 -28.89 27.67
N ILE A 67 -10.82 -28.00 26.84
CA ILE A 67 -9.48 -28.19 26.26
C ILE A 67 -8.57 -27.05 26.70
N CYS A 68 -7.70 -27.36 27.67
CA CYS A 68 -6.46 -26.64 27.88
C CYS A 68 -5.43 -27.13 26.86
N GLN A 69 -5.34 -26.50 25.68
CA GLN A 69 -4.12 -26.38 24.85
C GLN A 69 -4.47 -25.79 23.48
N GLU A 70 -3.45 -25.19 22.85
CA GLU A 70 -3.46 -24.47 21.57
C GLU A 70 -4.50 -24.99 20.55
N SER A 71 -5.31 -24.07 20.05
CA SER A 71 -6.38 -24.29 19.06
C SER A 71 -5.82 -24.83 17.75
N ASN A 72 -5.64 -26.13 17.65
CA ASN A 72 -5.67 -26.82 16.37
C ASN A 72 -7.14 -26.86 15.91
N ASN A 73 -7.40 -26.32 14.72
CA ASN A 73 -8.75 -26.23 14.16
C ASN A 73 -9.27 -27.64 13.81
N ASP A 74 -10.01 -28.25 14.74
CA ASP A 74 -10.69 -29.54 14.55
C ASP A 74 -11.92 -29.36 13.63
N PHE A 75 -11.69 -29.34 12.31
CA PHE A 75 -12.76 -29.44 11.31
C PHE A 75 -12.65 -30.75 10.55
N GLU A 76 -13.64 -31.63 10.72
CA GLU A 76 -13.67 -32.95 10.11
C GLU A 76 -14.96 -33.12 9.29
N VAL A 77 -14.83 -33.46 8.00
CA VAL A 77 -15.95 -33.83 7.13
C VAL A 77 -15.87 -35.32 6.84
N THR A 78 -16.92 -36.05 7.18
CA THR A 78 -17.05 -37.49 6.91
C THR A 78 -18.31 -37.77 6.10
N TYR A 79 -18.20 -38.67 5.12
CA TYR A 79 -19.32 -39.12 4.31
C TYR A 79 -19.69 -40.55 4.71
N LEU A 80 -20.97 -40.81 4.90
CA LEU A 80 -21.48 -42.11 5.32
C LEU A 80 -22.67 -42.52 4.45
N THR A 81 -22.74 -43.80 4.11
CA THR A 81 -23.85 -44.43 3.41
C THR A 81 -24.66 -45.28 4.39
N GLN A 82 -25.98 -45.11 4.43
CA GLN A 82 -26.88 -45.96 5.21
C GLN A 82 -28.10 -46.38 4.40
N HIS A 83 -28.67 -47.53 4.79
CA HIS A 83 -29.85 -48.12 4.15
C HIS A 83 -31.19 -47.68 4.77
N HIS A 84 -31.19 -46.86 5.83
CA HIS A 84 -32.40 -46.48 6.56
C HIS A 84 -32.47 -44.98 6.91
N ASP A 85 -33.64 -44.39 6.68
CA ASP A 85 -33.92 -42.94 6.77
C ASP A 85 -34.33 -42.47 8.20
N ASN A 86 -34.50 -43.40 9.15
CA ASN A 86 -35.07 -43.14 10.49
C ASN A 86 -34.14 -42.35 11.44
N PHE A 87 -32.95 -41.94 11.00
CA PHE A 87 -31.94 -41.29 11.84
C PHE A 87 -32.23 -39.81 12.15
N PHE A 88 -33.09 -39.15 11.37
CA PHE A 88 -33.24 -37.69 11.36
C PHE A 88 -34.52 -37.13 12.01
N GLY A 89 -35.43 -37.99 12.46
CA GLY A 89 -36.79 -37.58 12.87
C GLY A 89 -36.85 -36.60 14.06
N GLU A 90 -35.80 -36.53 14.88
CA GLU A 90 -35.74 -35.68 16.08
C GLU A 90 -34.72 -34.52 15.97
N LEU A 91 -34.02 -34.36 14.84
CA LEU A 91 -32.97 -33.36 14.70
C LEU A 91 -33.51 -32.01 14.21
N LYS A 92 -33.04 -30.92 14.82
CA LYS A 92 -33.45 -29.56 14.45
C LYS A 92 -32.77 -29.13 13.15
N LEU A 93 -33.58 -28.78 12.15
CA LEU A 93 -33.12 -28.21 10.87
C LEU A 93 -32.55 -26.81 11.11
N MET A 94 -31.32 -26.56 10.64
CA MET A 94 -30.61 -25.30 10.87
C MET A 94 -30.35 -24.48 9.61
N PHE A 95 -30.14 -25.16 8.49
CA PHE A 95 -29.75 -24.51 7.24
C PHE A 95 -30.11 -25.34 6.01
N ILE A 96 -30.37 -24.67 4.90
CA ILE A 96 -30.61 -25.27 3.59
C ILE A 96 -29.63 -24.65 2.60
N TYR A 97 -28.72 -25.49 2.09
CA TYR A 97 -27.80 -25.15 1.01
C TYR A 97 -28.44 -25.51 -0.33
N ASP A 98 -28.31 -24.63 -1.32
CA ASP A 98 -28.79 -24.87 -2.68
C ASP A 98 -27.85 -24.20 -3.70
N LYS A 99 -28.16 -24.35 -5.00
CA LYS A 99 -27.33 -23.80 -6.08
C LYS A 99 -27.38 -22.28 -6.20
N GLU A 100 -28.32 -21.62 -5.52
CA GLU A 100 -28.53 -20.16 -5.54
C GLU A 100 -27.75 -19.44 -4.43
N ASN A 101 -27.08 -20.19 -3.54
CA ASN A 101 -26.17 -19.63 -2.55
C ASN A 101 -25.17 -18.63 -3.17
N PHE A 102 -25.04 -17.45 -2.54
CA PHE A 102 -24.13 -16.39 -2.96
C PHE A 102 -22.68 -16.87 -3.04
N VAL A 103 -22.17 -17.48 -1.96
CA VAL A 103 -20.90 -18.21 -1.96
C VAL A 103 -21.17 -19.70 -2.15
N LYS A 104 -20.54 -20.27 -3.17
CA LYS A 104 -20.63 -21.71 -3.49
C LYS A 104 -19.47 -22.47 -2.89
N PHE A 105 -19.70 -23.71 -2.50
CA PHE A 105 -18.69 -24.59 -1.90
C PHE A 105 -18.50 -25.84 -2.73
N GLU A 106 -17.27 -26.14 -3.14
CA GLU A 106 -16.96 -27.33 -3.96
C GLU A 106 -17.35 -28.61 -3.24
N ILE A 107 -17.01 -28.73 -1.94
CA ILE A 107 -17.34 -29.92 -1.13
C ILE A 107 -18.85 -30.19 -1.12
N LEU A 108 -19.67 -29.15 -0.97
CA LEU A 108 -21.13 -29.29 -0.93
C LEU A 108 -21.72 -29.51 -2.33
N ASN A 109 -21.17 -28.86 -3.36
CA ASN A 109 -21.59 -29.06 -4.74
C ASN A 109 -21.26 -30.47 -5.25
N ASP A 110 -20.10 -30.99 -4.90
CA ASP A 110 -19.68 -32.36 -5.21
C ASP A 110 -20.65 -33.35 -4.55
N PHE A 111 -20.98 -33.14 -3.28
CA PHE A 111 -21.98 -33.94 -2.57
C PHE A 111 -23.37 -33.89 -3.23
N LEU A 112 -23.82 -32.71 -3.68
CA LEU A 112 -25.07 -32.56 -4.45
C LEU A 112 -25.04 -33.33 -5.78
N SER A 113 -23.88 -33.38 -6.44
CA SER A 113 -23.71 -33.93 -7.78
C SER A 113 -23.55 -35.45 -7.84
N GLN A 114 -23.19 -36.09 -6.72
CA GLN A 114 -23.07 -37.55 -6.65
C GLN A 114 -24.40 -38.23 -6.97
N ASN A 115 -24.39 -39.31 -7.76
CA ASN A 115 -25.58 -40.14 -7.99
C ASN A 115 -25.54 -41.34 -7.04
N PRO A 116 -26.41 -41.42 -6.00
CA PRO A 116 -26.44 -42.58 -5.13
C PRO A 116 -27.05 -43.77 -5.88
N LEU A 117 -26.58 -44.97 -5.60
CA LEU A 117 -27.18 -46.20 -6.10
C LEU A 117 -28.64 -46.30 -5.56
N LYS A 118 -29.54 -46.95 -6.31
CA LYS A 118 -30.93 -47.15 -5.87
C LYS A 118 -30.93 -47.83 -4.48
N ASN A 119 -31.58 -47.20 -3.51
CA ASN A 119 -31.74 -47.62 -2.10
C ASN A 119 -30.60 -47.28 -1.13
N GLU A 120 -29.69 -46.37 -1.50
CA GLU A 120 -28.70 -45.81 -0.56
C GLU A 120 -28.97 -44.34 -0.25
N TYR A 121 -29.06 -44.02 1.05
CA TYR A 121 -29.08 -42.65 1.53
C TYR A 121 -27.65 -42.23 1.87
N VAL A 122 -27.16 -41.21 1.17
CA VAL A 122 -25.87 -40.60 1.47
C VAL A 122 -26.12 -39.39 2.37
N TYR A 123 -25.49 -39.39 3.54
CA TYR A 123 -25.41 -38.24 4.43
C TYR A 123 -23.96 -37.95 4.78
N GLY A 124 -23.68 -36.73 5.20
CA GLY A 124 -22.37 -36.35 5.72
C GLY A 124 -22.48 -35.84 7.14
N ILE A 125 -21.36 -35.86 7.83
CA ILE A 125 -21.20 -35.31 9.17
C ILE A 125 -20.05 -34.30 9.11
N ILE A 126 -20.30 -33.10 9.66
CA ILE A 126 -19.27 -32.09 9.92
C ILE A 126 -19.14 -31.91 11.42
N LYS A 127 -17.92 -32.00 11.93
CA LYS A 127 -17.57 -31.60 13.29
C LYS A 127 -16.72 -30.34 13.23
N CYS A 128 -17.03 -29.36 14.07
CA CYS A 128 -16.30 -28.11 14.16
C CYS A 128 -16.42 -27.50 15.56
N ASN A 129 -15.48 -26.62 15.93
CA ASN A 129 -15.46 -25.91 17.20
C ASN A 129 -16.17 -24.53 17.16
N PHE A 130 -16.95 -24.27 16.10
CA PHE A 130 -17.72 -23.04 15.90
C PHE A 130 -19.10 -23.33 15.30
N GLU A 131 -20.02 -22.37 15.40
CA GLU A 131 -21.41 -22.52 14.92
C GLU A 131 -21.48 -22.42 13.37
N LEU A 132 -21.18 -23.52 12.68
CA LEU A 132 -21.18 -23.57 11.20
C LEU A 132 -22.48 -23.07 10.56
N SER A 133 -23.64 -23.31 11.19
CA SER A 133 -24.93 -22.85 10.68
C SER A 133 -25.02 -21.34 10.54
N TYR A 134 -24.37 -20.58 11.43
CA TYR A 134 -24.29 -19.13 11.34
C TYR A 134 -23.51 -18.70 10.09
N TYR A 135 -22.32 -19.26 9.87
CA TYR A 135 -21.46 -18.92 8.72
C TYR A 135 -22.05 -19.37 7.38
N LEU A 136 -22.72 -20.51 7.34
CA LEU A 136 -23.43 -20.97 6.15
C LEU A 136 -24.58 -20.02 5.76
N LYS A 137 -25.32 -19.48 6.74
CA LYS A 137 -26.36 -18.45 6.48
C LYS A 137 -25.75 -17.18 5.89
N ILE A 138 -24.68 -16.66 6.48
CA ILE A 138 -23.99 -15.47 5.96
C ILE A 138 -23.45 -15.70 4.55
N SER A 139 -22.92 -16.88 4.27
CA SER A 139 -22.42 -17.25 2.93
C SER A 139 -23.54 -17.40 1.88
N LYS A 140 -24.79 -17.61 2.31
CA LYS A 140 -25.95 -17.72 1.42
C LYS A 140 -26.44 -16.36 0.95
N ASP A 141 -26.44 -15.37 1.84
CA ASP A 141 -26.90 -14.01 1.56
C ASP A 141 -25.93 -13.00 2.19
N ILE A 142 -25.25 -12.23 1.34
CA ILE A 142 -24.28 -11.21 1.76
C ILE A 142 -24.89 -10.12 2.66
N THR A 143 -26.22 -9.92 2.62
CA THR A 143 -26.91 -8.94 3.47
C THR A 143 -27.01 -9.38 4.93
N GLU A 144 -26.82 -10.67 5.22
CA GLU A 144 -26.80 -11.24 6.58
C GLU A 144 -25.47 -10.98 7.31
N ILE A 145 -24.47 -10.37 6.64
CA ILE A 145 -23.23 -9.95 7.31
C ILE A 145 -23.56 -8.88 8.36
N THR A 146 -23.32 -9.20 9.63
CA THR A 146 -23.58 -8.32 10.76
C THR A 146 -22.76 -7.02 10.68
N GLU A 147 -23.26 -5.94 11.29
CA GLU A 147 -22.53 -4.66 11.35
C GLU A 147 -21.24 -4.76 12.17
N TYR A 148 -21.21 -5.67 13.14
CA TYR A 148 -20.08 -5.87 14.04
C TYR A 148 -19.64 -7.33 13.97
N LEU A 149 -18.68 -7.60 13.08
CA LEU A 149 -17.90 -8.83 13.14
C LEU A 149 -16.72 -8.60 14.08
N ASN A 150 -16.64 -9.43 15.12
CA ASN A 150 -15.44 -9.51 15.94
C ASN A 150 -14.37 -10.35 15.23
N PHE A 151 -13.14 -10.33 15.75
CA PHE A 151 -12.02 -11.03 15.12
C PHE A 151 -12.23 -12.55 15.03
N PHE A 152 -12.77 -13.18 16.08
CA PHE A 152 -13.05 -14.62 16.10
C PHE A 152 -14.04 -15.01 14.99
N GLN A 153 -15.12 -14.24 14.84
CA GLN A 153 -16.12 -14.48 13.79
C GLN A 153 -15.55 -14.32 12.38
N PHE A 154 -14.63 -13.36 12.20
CA PHE A 154 -13.95 -13.19 10.92
C PHE A 154 -13.03 -14.39 10.62
N ASP A 155 -12.24 -14.86 11.59
CA ASP A 155 -11.38 -16.03 11.41
C ASP A 155 -12.18 -17.33 11.19
N GLU A 156 -13.24 -17.55 11.95
CA GLU A 156 -14.15 -18.70 11.78
C GLU A 156 -14.81 -18.68 10.39
N MET A 157 -15.21 -17.50 9.88
CA MET A 157 -15.73 -17.38 8.51
C MET A 157 -14.66 -17.74 7.47
N LEU A 158 -13.43 -17.23 7.59
CA LEU A 158 -12.32 -17.60 6.68
C LEU A 158 -11.99 -19.09 6.75
N THR A 159 -12.08 -19.67 7.94
CA THR A 159 -11.90 -21.10 8.20
C THR A 159 -12.96 -21.90 7.46
N CYS A 160 -14.24 -21.53 7.59
CA CYS A 160 -15.36 -22.12 6.86
C CYS A 160 -15.15 -22.06 5.33
N LEU A 161 -14.78 -20.89 4.79
CA LEU A 161 -14.51 -20.71 3.36
C LEU A 161 -13.39 -21.60 2.85
N SER A 162 -12.30 -21.70 3.59
CA SER A 162 -11.13 -22.52 3.22
C SER A 162 -11.48 -24.01 3.23
N LEU A 163 -12.07 -24.49 4.33
CA LEU A 163 -12.28 -25.92 4.56
C LEU A 163 -13.38 -26.50 3.68
N LEU A 164 -14.45 -25.76 3.42
CA LEU A 164 -15.50 -26.16 2.49
C LEU A 164 -15.14 -25.91 1.01
N LYS A 165 -13.94 -25.38 0.74
CA LYS A 165 -13.44 -25.01 -0.59
C LYS A 165 -14.42 -24.09 -1.31
N ALA A 166 -14.52 -22.85 -0.83
CA ALA A 166 -15.32 -21.82 -1.47
C ALA A 166 -14.85 -21.59 -2.92
N THR A 167 -15.79 -21.62 -3.87
CA THR A 167 -15.53 -21.44 -5.28
C THR A 167 -15.15 -19.98 -5.56
N LYS A 168 -13.95 -19.77 -6.10
CA LYS A 168 -13.42 -18.44 -6.43
C LYS A 168 -14.13 -17.88 -7.67
N ASN A 169 -15.11 -17.02 -7.45
CA ASN A 169 -15.84 -16.27 -8.48
C ASN A 169 -16.04 -14.81 -8.05
N LYS A 170 -16.76 -14.03 -8.88
CA LYS A 170 -17.04 -12.62 -8.58
C LYS A 170 -17.82 -12.43 -7.27
N ASP A 171 -18.77 -13.31 -6.98
CA ASP A 171 -19.59 -13.24 -5.76
C ASP A 171 -18.73 -13.50 -4.52
N TYR A 172 -17.79 -14.45 -4.58
CA TYR A 172 -16.79 -14.68 -3.55
C TYR A 172 -15.92 -13.43 -3.30
N ASP A 173 -15.46 -12.75 -4.35
CA ASP A 173 -14.68 -11.52 -4.21
C ASP A 173 -15.48 -10.39 -3.54
N GLU A 174 -16.75 -10.25 -3.93
CA GLU A 174 -17.67 -9.29 -3.32
C GLU A 174 -17.94 -9.62 -1.85
N PHE A 175 -18.09 -10.90 -1.53
CA PHE A 175 -18.25 -11.40 -0.17
C PHE A 175 -17.04 -11.08 0.72
N ILE A 176 -15.82 -11.43 0.28
CA ILE A 176 -14.58 -11.14 1.01
C ILE A 176 -14.42 -9.64 1.22
N ARG A 177 -14.71 -8.82 0.20
CA ARG A 177 -14.65 -7.37 0.31
C ARG A 177 -15.62 -6.84 1.37
N ALA A 178 -16.86 -7.33 1.39
CA ALA A 178 -17.86 -6.93 2.37
C ALA A 178 -17.45 -7.32 3.80
N LEU A 179 -16.92 -8.54 4.00
CA LEU A 179 -16.39 -8.97 5.29
C LEU A 179 -15.26 -8.06 5.80
N ILE A 180 -14.28 -7.77 4.93
CA ILE A 180 -13.18 -6.87 5.27
C ILE A 180 -13.75 -5.50 5.64
N TYR A 181 -14.61 -4.93 4.79
CA TYR A 181 -15.21 -3.61 5.00
C TYR A 181 -15.94 -3.50 6.35
N LYS A 182 -16.75 -4.50 6.71
CA LYS A 182 -17.47 -4.54 8.00
C LYS A 182 -16.51 -4.63 9.19
N ASN A 183 -15.44 -5.41 9.06
CA ASN A 183 -14.40 -5.50 10.09
C ASN A 183 -13.59 -4.17 10.23
N LEU A 184 -13.38 -3.44 9.14
CA LEU A 184 -12.78 -2.10 9.19
C LEU A 184 -13.66 -1.11 9.98
N ILE A 185 -14.98 -1.16 9.81
CA ILE A 185 -15.94 -0.31 10.56
C ILE A 185 -15.88 -0.61 12.07
N SER A 186 -15.73 -1.88 12.46
CA SER A 186 -15.68 -2.27 13.88
C SER A 186 -14.37 -1.90 14.59
N LYS A 187 -13.41 -1.28 13.89
CA LYS A 187 -12.11 -0.78 14.40
C LYS A 187 -11.17 -1.86 14.98
N ASN A 188 -11.39 -3.13 14.66
CA ASN A 188 -10.54 -4.25 15.09
C ASN A 188 -9.36 -4.48 14.13
N ILE A 189 -8.56 -3.43 13.87
CA ILE A 189 -7.53 -3.45 12.82
C ILE A 189 -6.27 -4.20 13.25
N ASP A 190 -5.86 -4.03 14.51
CA ASP A 190 -4.66 -4.69 15.06
C ASP A 190 -4.80 -6.22 15.09
N THR A 191 -6.03 -6.74 15.09
CA THR A 191 -6.31 -8.18 15.06
C THR A 191 -6.42 -8.73 13.63
N ILE A 192 -6.96 -7.97 12.66
CA ILE A 192 -6.96 -8.35 11.24
C ILE A 192 -5.54 -8.72 10.77
N PHE A 193 -4.52 -7.98 11.21
CA PHE A 193 -3.13 -8.14 10.73
C PHE A 193 -2.20 -8.94 11.63
N LYS A 194 -2.64 -9.40 12.82
CA LYS A 194 -1.75 -10.09 13.76
C LYS A 194 -1.71 -11.60 13.67
N GLN A 195 -2.58 -12.29 12.94
CA GLN A 195 -2.70 -13.74 13.07
C GLN A 195 -2.83 -14.46 11.72
N GLU A 196 -2.38 -15.72 11.74
CA GLU A 196 -2.26 -16.71 10.66
C GLU A 196 -3.52 -16.93 9.81
N SER A 197 -4.63 -16.30 10.17
CA SER A 197 -5.95 -16.35 9.53
C SER A 197 -5.97 -15.70 8.14
N LEU A 198 -5.37 -14.52 7.98
CA LEU A 198 -5.22 -13.91 6.64
C LEU A 198 -4.31 -14.73 5.75
N ALA A 199 -3.40 -15.56 6.27
CA ALA A 199 -2.54 -16.43 5.47
C ALA A 199 -3.36 -17.41 4.58
N ARG A 200 -4.57 -17.77 5.03
CA ARG A 200 -5.49 -18.73 4.38
C ARG A 200 -6.25 -18.19 3.18
N ILE A 201 -6.37 -16.87 3.05
CA ILE A 201 -6.86 -16.24 1.81
C ILE A 201 -5.74 -16.33 0.78
N ASP A 202 -6.07 -16.51 -0.50
CA ASP A 202 -5.05 -16.46 -1.57
C ASP A 202 -4.34 -15.09 -1.57
N VAL A 203 -3.02 -15.06 -1.73
CA VAL A 203 -2.20 -13.83 -1.72
C VAL A 203 -2.67 -12.85 -2.80
N SER A 204 -3.12 -13.36 -3.94
CA SER A 204 -3.67 -12.55 -5.03
C SER A 204 -5.00 -11.88 -4.65
N MET A 205 -5.91 -12.63 -4.03
CA MET A 205 -7.23 -12.15 -3.58
C MET A 205 -7.14 -11.21 -2.37
N LYS A 206 -6.16 -11.43 -1.48
CA LYS A 206 -5.87 -10.50 -0.37
C LYS A 206 -5.62 -9.12 -0.92
N LYS A 207 -4.76 -9.01 -1.92
CA LYS A 207 -4.29 -7.73 -2.40
C LYS A 207 -5.45 -6.91 -2.98
N ASP A 208 -6.16 -7.45 -3.96
CA ASP A 208 -7.18 -6.68 -4.67
C ASP A 208 -8.42 -6.41 -3.81
N ASN A 209 -8.93 -7.40 -3.07
CA ASN A 209 -10.14 -7.20 -2.25
C ASN A 209 -9.86 -6.34 -1.01
N PHE A 210 -8.69 -6.48 -0.37
CA PHE A 210 -8.32 -5.62 0.75
C PHE A 210 -8.14 -4.17 0.31
N ILE A 211 -7.39 -3.94 -0.77
CA ILE A 211 -7.18 -2.60 -1.31
C ILE A 211 -8.51 -1.96 -1.67
N SER A 212 -9.36 -2.72 -2.39
CA SER A 212 -10.70 -2.25 -2.74
C SER A 212 -11.49 -1.86 -1.49
N ALA A 213 -11.52 -2.72 -0.47
CA ALA A 213 -12.27 -2.47 0.76
C ALA A 213 -11.76 -1.23 1.52
N VAL A 214 -10.44 -1.06 1.66
CA VAL A 214 -9.84 0.10 2.34
C VAL A 214 -10.10 1.38 1.58
N LEU A 215 -9.91 1.38 0.26
CA LEU A 215 -10.13 2.59 -0.55
C LEU A 215 -11.62 2.93 -0.67
N ASP A 216 -12.51 1.94 -0.72
CA ASP A 216 -13.96 2.13 -0.64
C ASP A 216 -14.38 2.66 0.74
N PHE A 217 -13.76 2.19 1.84
CA PHE A 217 -13.94 2.73 3.19
C PHE A 217 -13.52 4.22 3.28
N PHE A 218 -12.44 4.59 2.60
CA PHE A 218 -12.04 6.00 2.46
C PHE A 218 -12.86 6.77 1.41
N MET A 219 -13.78 6.11 0.69
CA MET A 219 -14.55 6.67 -0.42
C MET A 219 -13.66 7.26 -1.54
N ILE A 220 -12.47 6.70 -1.74
CA ILE A 220 -11.50 7.14 -2.74
C ILE A 220 -11.59 6.25 -3.98
N LYS A 221 -11.69 6.88 -5.15
CA LYS A 221 -11.59 6.15 -6.42
C LYS A 221 -10.13 5.92 -6.76
N TYR A 222 -9.84 4.80 -7.40
CA TYR A 222 -8.47 4.43 -7.71
C TYR A 222 -8.38 3.59 -8.98
N ASP A 223 -7.15 3.47 -9.49
CA ASP A 223 -6.75 2.62 -10.59
C ASP A 223 -5.35 2.06 -10.34
N PHE A 224 -4.98 1.01 -11.07
CA PHE A 224 -3.66 0.39 -11.04
C PHE A 224 -2.99 0.42 -12.42
N TYR A 225 -1.74 0.87 -12.45
CA TYR A 225 -0.92 0.83 -13.66
C TYR A 225 0.49 0.35 -13.32
N ASP A 226 0.91 -0.79 -13.89
CA ASP A 226 2.22 -1.41 -13.63
C ASP A 226 2.58 -1.53 -12.14
N GLY A 227 1.57 -1.85 -11.31
CA GLY A 227 1.71 -1.98 -9.85
C GLY A 227 1.79 -0.67 -9.07
N ASN A 228 1.63 0.49 -9.73
CA ASN A 228 1.47 1.79 -9.08
C ASN A 228 0.00 2.02 -8.72
N LEU A 229 -0.25 2.55 -7.51
CA LEU A 229 -1.58 2.91 -7.04
C LEU A 229 -1.87 4.37 -7.42
N ILE A 230 -2.94 4.59 -8.17
CA ILE A 230 -3.34 5.91 -8.65
C ILE A 230 -4.66 6.26 -7.98
N LEU A 231 -4.68 7.35 -7.22
CA LEU A 231 -5.89 7.87 -6.59
C LEU A 231 -6.53 8.93 -7.49
N LEU A 232 -7.84 8.79 -7.69
CA LEU A 232 -8.67 9.53 -8.65
C LEU A 232 -9.83 10.25 -7.93
N ASP A 233 -10.30 11.36 -8.51
CA ASP A 233 -11.48 12.06 -8.01
C ASP A 233 -12.74 11.41 -8.60
N LYS A 234 -12.65 10.94 -9.85
CA LYS A 234 -13.72 10.22 -10.57
C LYS A 234 -13.18 8.95 -11.25
N LYS A 235 -14.04 7.94 -11.41
CA LYS A 235 -13.71 6.61 -11.98
C LYS A 235 -13.07 6.62 -13.39
N LYS A 236 -13.20 7.70 -14.16
CA LYS A 236 -12.68 7.81 -15.54
C LYS A 236 -11.75 9.01 -15.71
N ASP A 237 -11.12 9.46 -14.62
CA ASP A 237 -10.15 10.55 -14.70
C ASP A 237 -8.92 10.10 -15.48
N ILE A 238 -8.56 10.87 -16.51
CA ILE A 238 -7.33 10.65 -17.28
C ILE A 238 -6.13 11.03 -16.39
N TYR A 239 -5.09 10.21 -16.44
CA TYR A 239 -3.80 10.45 -15.79
C TYR A 239 -2.65 10.25 -16.78
N ASP A 240 -1.56 11.00 -16.60
CA ASP A 240 -0.39 10.91 -17.47
C ASP A 240 0.63 9.91 -16.89
N VAL A 241 0.82 8.80 -17.60
CA VAL A 241 1.77 7.74 -17.27
C VAL A 241 3.22 8.25 -17.30
N LYS A 242 3.53 9.32 -18.05
CA LYS A 242 4.87 9.93 -18.09
C LYS A 242 5.30 10.52 -16.75
N ASN A 243 4.37 10.66 -15.79
CA ASN A 243 4.70 11.05 -14.43
C ASN A 243 5.51 9.97 -13.68
N PHE A 244 5.45 8.71 -14.11
CA PHE A 244 6.27 7.65 -13.54
C PHE A 244 7.67 7.66 -14.15
N ASP A 245 8.68 7.95 -13.32
CA ASP A 245 10.08 7.84 -13.74
C ASP A 245 10.54 6.38 -13.68
N LYS A 246 10.83 5.80 -14.84
CA LYS A 246 11.39 4.44 -14.95
C LYS A 246 12.76 4.26 -14.26
N HIS A 247 13.42 5.35 -13.88
CA HIS A 247 14.72 5.33 -13.19
C HIS A 247 14.58 5.42 -11.66
N ILE A 248 13.37 5.61 -11.13
CA ILE A 248 13.10 5.54 -9.70
C ILE A 248 12.62 4.11 -9.38
N PRO A 249 13.35 3.34 -8.56
CA PRO A 249 13.12 1.90 -8.37
C PRO A 249 11.99 1.58 -7.36
N TYR A 250 10.96 2.42 -7.30
CA TYR A 250 9.87 2.27 -6.34
C TYR A 250 8.51 2.36 -7.02
N LYS A 251 7.57 1.55 -6.53
CA LYS A 251 6.15 1.70 -6.85
C LYS A 251 5.63 2.99 -6.25
N ASN A 252 4.76 3.64 -7.00
CA ASN A 252 4.24 4.97 -6.73
C ASN A 252 2.84 4.91 -6.16
N LEU A 253 2.59 5.73 -5.15
CA LEU A 253 1.27 6.26 -4.83
C LEU A 253 1.14 7.61 -5.56
N PHE A 254 0.20 7.69 -6.49
CA PHE A 254 0.00 8.88 -7.30
C PHE A 254 -1.34 9.54 -7.03
N PHE A 255 -1.29 10.77 -6.53
CA PHE A 255 -2.45 11.66 -6.44
C PHE A 255 -2.64 12.38 -7.77
N ASN A 256 -3.62 11.94 -8.57
CA ASN A 256 -3.92 12.54 -9.86
C ASN A 256 -4.45 13.99 -9.73
N SER A 257 -4.95 14.39 -8.56
CA SER A 257 -5.29 15.78 -8.25
C SER A 257 -4.98 16.12 -6.79
N PHE A 258 -4.70 17.40 -6.56
CA PHE A 258 -4.40 17.91 -5.22
C PHE A 258 -5.63 17.85 -4.29
N LYS A 259 -6.85 17.86 -4.82
CA LYS A 259 -8.08 17.69 -4.04
C LYS A 259 -8.12 16.33 -3.34
N ILE A 260 -7.71 15.27 -4.02
CA ILE A 260 -7.69 13.91 -3.47
C ILE A 260 -6.65 13.82 -2.36
N PHE A 261 -5.48 14.44 -2.57
CA PHE A 261 -4.45 14.57 -1.53
C PHE A 261 -5.02 15.22 -0.27
N CYS A 262 -5.69 16.36 -0.39
CA CYS A 262 -6.33 17.03 0.75
C CYS A 262 -7.40 16.17 1.44
N ARG A 263 -8.25 15.47 0.67
CA ARG A 263 -9.27 14.58 1.25
C ARG A 263 -8.64 13.45 2.04
N LEU A 264 -7.62 12.79 1.48
CA LEU A 264 -6.93 11.72 2.18
C LEU A 264 -6.21 12.24 3.42
N GLU A 265 -5.55 13.40 3.36
CA GLU A 265 -4.92 14.02 4.53
C GLU A 265 -5.91 14.23 5.69
N ILE A 266 -7.15 14.65 5.41
CA ILE A 266 -8.21 14.77 6.43
C ILE A 266 -8.56 13.40 7.01
N ILE A 267 -8.73 12.38 6.17
CA ILE A 267 -9.05 11.01 6.59
C ILE A 267 -7.94 10.44 7.48
N LEU A 268 -6.68 10.61 7.08
CA LEU A 268 -5.50 10.13 7.81
C LEU A 268 -5.27 10.88 9.12
N GLY A 269 -5.98 11.98 9.37
CA GLY A 269 -6.04 12.61 10.70
C GLY A 269 -6.64 11.66 11.76
N ASN A 270 -7.40 10.65 11.35
CA ASN A 270 -7.82 9.57 12.22
C ASN A 270 -6.71 8.51 12.34
N PHE A 271 -6.27 8.22 13.56
CA PHE A 271 -5.22 7.23 13.85
C PHE A 271 -5.47 5.86 13.22
N TYR A 272 -6.71 5.36 13.28
CA TYR A 272 -7.09 4.06 12.71
C TYR A 272 -6.98 4.06 11.18
N ALA A 273 -7.45 5.12 10.54
CA ALA A 273 -7.34 5.27 9.09
C ALA A 273 -5.87 5.37 8.65
N SER A 274 -5.04 6.08 9.42
CA SER A 274 -3.60 6.19 9.18
C SER A 274 -2.91 4.82 9.23
N ASN A 275 -3.19 4.01 10.26
CA ASN A 275 -2.62 2.66 10.37
C ASN A 275 -3.05 1.74 9.23
N LEU A 276 -4.33 1.78 8.85
CA LEU A 276 -4.83 1.02 7.70
C LEU A 276 -4.13 1.41 6.40
N PHE A 277 -3.94 2.70 6.20
CA PHE A 277 -3.27 3.19 5.02
C PHE A 277 -1.80 2.78 4.97
N ILE A 278 -1.10 2.82 6.11
CA ILE A 278 0.28 2.30 6.25
C ILE A 278 0.36 0.83 5.82
N ILE A 279 -0.57 0.01 6.32
CA ILE A 279 -0.60 -1.42 6.02
C ILE A 279 -0.83 -1.65 4.52
N LEU A 280 -1.79 -0.92 3.93
CA LEU A 280 -2.06 -0.95 2.49
C LEU A 280 -0.81 -0.61 1.66
N LEU A 281 -0.05 0.42 2.05
CA LEU A 281 1.17 0.80 1.34
C LEU A 281 2.26 -0.28 1.44
N ASN A 282 2.39 -0.93 2.60
CA ASN A 282 3.35 -2.01 2.82
C ASN A 282 3.02 -3.25 1.98
N GLU A 283 1.75 -3.67 1.93
CA GLU A 283 1.28 -4.80 1.09
C GLU A 283 1.49 -4.54 -0.42
N LEU A 284 1.39 -3.27 -0.82
CA LEU A 284 1.66 -2.86 -2.21
C LEU A 284 3.16 -2.70 -2.51
N ASN A 285 4.01 -2.66 -1.47
CA ASN A 285 5.42 -2.26 -1.54
C ASN A 285 5.59 -0.89 -2.21
N ILE A 286 4.74 0.08 -1.83
CA ILE A 286 4.83 1.46 -2.30
C ILE A 286 5.81 2.23 -1.44
N LYS A 287 6.77 2.88 -2.08
CA LYS A 287 7.80 3.71 -1.43
C LYS A 287 8.00 5.05 -2.12
N SER A 288 7.23 5.36 -3.15
CA SER A 288 7.26 6.65 -3.84
C SER A 288 5.92 7.36 -3.73
N LEU A 289 5.96 8.66 -3.46
CA LEU A 289 4.79 9.53 -3.37
C LEU A 289 4.83 10.57 -4.49
N ILE A 290 3.79 10.59 -5.33
CA ILE A 290 3.62 11.60 -6.38
C ILE A 290 2.41 12.48 -6.05
N ILE A 291 2.64 13.77 -5.85
CA ILE A 291 1.60 14.77 -5.62
C ILE A 291 1.50 15.66 -6.85
N SER A 292 0.34 15.66 -7.51
CA SER A 292 0.07 16.53 -8.67
C SER A 292 -1.02 17.54 -8.41
N ASN A 293 -0.75 18.79 -8.75
CA ASN A 293 -1.76 19.85 -8.79
C ASN A 293 -2.20 20.16 -10.24
N LYS A 294 -2.55 19.13 -11.01
CA LYS A 294 -2.91 19.29 -12.44
C LYS A 294 -4.06 20.27 -12.69
N ASP A 295 -5.01 20.36 -11.74
CA ASP A 295 -6.20 21.19 -11.88
C ASP A 295 -5.98 22.64 -11.39
N ASN A 296 -4.73 23.02 -11.08
CA ASN A 296 -4.36 24.30 -10.45
C ASN A 296 -5.26 24.63 -9.25
N TYR A 297 -5.45 23.66 -8.36
CA TYR A 297 -6.26 23.85 -7.17
C TYR A 297 -5.62 24.90 -6.27
N LYS A 298 -6.41 25.89 -5.86
CA LYS A 298 -5.97 26.95 -4.98
C LYS A 298 -5.74 26.40 -3.57
N ILE A 299 -4.52 26.53 -3.08
CA ILE A 299 -4.11 26.04 -1.77
C ILE A 299 -4.32 27.14 -0.73
N LEU A 300 -5.04 26.85 0.35
CA LEU A 300 -5.30 27.78 1.44
C LEU A 300 -4.35 27.50 2.62
N ASP A 301 -3.81 28.56 3.23
CA ASP A 301 -2.61 28.52 4.08
C ASP A 301 -2.68 27.72 5.40
N LYS A 302 -3.86 27.25 5.84
CA LYS A 302 -4.07 26.90 7.27
C LYS A 302 -4.11 25.41 7.66
N GLN A 303 -4.05 24.42 6.75
CA GLN A 303 -4.56 23.07 7.11
C GLN A 303 -3.72 21.87 6.64
N PHE A 304 -2.40 21.86 6.83
CA PHE A 304 -1.59 20.68 6.48
C PHE A 304 -0.76 20.17 7.66
N ASN A 305 -1.14 18.99 8.15
CA ASN A 305 -0.38 18.22 9.13
C ASN A 305 0.51 17.16 8.48
N PHE A 306 0.32 16.88 7.18
CA PHE A 306 1.08 15.89 6.40
C PHE A 306 1.06 14.50 7.04
N HIS A 307 -0.14 14.02 7.39
CA HIS A 307 -0.33 12.71 8.01
C HIS A 307 0.26 11.59 7.14
N ILE A 308 0.15 11.71 5.82
CA ILE A 308 0.75 10.74 4.89
C ILE A 308 2.27 10.63 5.03
N LEU A 309 2.96 11.74 5.29
CA LEU A 309 4.42 11.77 5.45
C LEU A 309 4.86 11.32 6.84
N SER A 310 3.97 11.39 7.84
CA SER A 310 4.25 10.90 9.19
C SER A 310 4.50 9.38 9.24
N THR A 311 4.07 8.65 8.21
CA THR A 311 4.33 7.21 8.02
C THR A 311 5.80 6.86 7.86
N LYS A 312 6.63 7.79 7.33
CA LYS A 312 8.07 7.60 7.05
C LYS A 312 8.42 6.42 6.13
N ILE A 313 7.45 5.89 5.38
CA ILE A 313 7.65 4.76 4.44
C ILE A 313 8.28 5.23 3.12
N PHE A 314 8.01 6.49 2.73
CA PHE A 314 8.42 7.01 1.44
C PHE A 314 9.94 7.25 1.36
N LYS A 315 10.52 6.75 0.27
CA LYS A 315 11.89 6.93 -0.17
C LYS A 315 12.01 7.84 -1.39
N SER A 316 10.90 8.08 -2.09
CA SER A 316 10.86 9.04 -3.20
C SER A 316 9.69 9.98 -3.06
N ILE A 317 9.93 11.27 -3.35
CA ILE A 317 8.91 12.31 -3.41
C ILE A 317 8.95 12.97 -4.79
N VAL A 318 7.80 13.06 -5.43
CA VAL A 318 7.61 13.73 -6.73
C VAL A 318 6.52 14.78 -6.59
N ILE A 319 6.82 16.01 -6.99
CA ILE A 319 5.89 17.13 -6.96
C ILE A 319 5.70 17.66 -8.38
N ILE A 320 4.44 17.80 -8.80
CA ILE A 320 4.09 18.12 -10.19
C ILE A 320 3.05 19.24 -10.26
N ASN A 321 3.25 20.20 -11.17
CA ASN A 321 2.28 21.25 -11.53
C ASN A 321 1.95 22.28 -10.41
N PHE A 322 2.91 22.66 -9.57
CA PHE A 322 2.70 23.74 -8.59
C PHE A 322 3.28 25.05 -9.12
N LYS A 323 2.45 25.82 -9.83
CA LYS A 323 2.86 27.04 -10.55
C LYS A 323 2.47 28.36 -9.88
N ASP A 324 1.46 28.34 -9.03
CA ASP A 324 0.88 29.55 -8.45
C ASP A 324 1.58 29.95 -7.15
N ILE A 325 1.59 31.25 -6.83
CA ILE A 325 2.19 31.77 -5.58
C ILE A 325 1.58 31.13 -4.33
N SER A 326 0.30 30.74 -4.38
CA SER A 326 -0.36 30.02 -3.27
C SER A 326 0.28 28.66 -2.96
N SER A 327 1.08 28.10 -3.88
CA SER A 327 1.82 26.86 -3.65
C SER A 327 3.07 27.03 -2.79
N LEU A 328 3.61 28.25 -2.67
CA LEU A 328 4.90 28.47 -2.02
C LEU A 328 4.88 28.10 -0.53
N LEU A 329 3.81 28.49 0.16
CA LEU A 329 3.61 28.15 1.58
C LEU A 329 3.34 26.67 1.79
N PHE A 330 2.68 26.02 0.83
CA PHE A 330 2.54 24.56 0.84
C PHE A 330 3.89 23.87 0.69
N LEU A 331 4.70 24.28 -0.29
CA LEU A 331 6.02 23.71 -0.55
C LEU A 331 6.96 23.90 0.65
N SER A 332 6.95 25.08 1.29
CA SER A 332 7.78 25.32 2.47
C SER A 332 7.39 24.42 3.65
N LYS A 333 6.09 24.26 3.93
CA LYS A 333 5.62 23.34 4.98
C LYS A 333 5.87 21.88 4.65
N LEU A 334 5.68 21.51 3.38
CA LEU A 334 5.95 20.17 2.89
C LEU A 334 7.43 19.81 3.07
N ASN A 335 8.35 20.74 2.78
CA ASN A 335 9.76 20.52 3.01
C ASN A 335 10.08 20.11 4.45
N LEU A 336 9.45 20.77 5.43
CA LEU A 336 9.62 20.46 6.86
C LEU A 336 9.04 19.09 7.23
N ALA A 337 8.01 18.62 6.52
CA ALA A 337 7.35 17.36 6.79
C ALA A 337 8.04 16.15 6.12
N ILE A 338 8.76 16.36 5.02
CA ILE A 338 9.44 15.28 4.31
C ILE A 338 10.60 14.73 5.16
N PRO A 339 10.67 13.41 5.38
CA PRO A 339 11.78 12.78 6.08
C PRO A 339 13.15 13.06 5.43
N ASN A 340 14.21 13.11 6.24
CA ASN A 340 15.57 13.33 5.71
C ASN A 340 16.17 12.09 5.01
N ASN A 341 15.58 10.91 5.19
CA ASN A 341 16.04 9.64 4.65
C ASN A 341 15.45 9.28 3.28
N ILE A 342 14.88 10.28 2.57
CA ILE A 342 14.46 10.10 1.18
C ILE A 342 15.69 9.98 0.27
N GLU A 343 15.55 9.14 -0.74
CA GLU A 343 16.61 8.79 -1.69
C GLU A 343 16.42 9.49 -3.03
N PHE A 344 15.17 9.78 -3.42
CA PHE A 344 14.87 10.43 -4.70
C PHE A 344 13.93 11.62 -4.53
N LEU A 345 14.26 12.74 -5.18
CA LEU A 345 13.42 13.93 -5.21
C LEU A 345 13.20 14.37 -6.66
N SER A 346 11.94 14.64 -7.01
CA SER A 346 11.58 15.10 -8.35
C SER A 346 10.66 16.30 -8.29
N PHE A 347 11.03 17.39 -8.96
CA PHE A 347 10.17 18.54 -9.20
C PHE A 347 9.90 18.68 -10.69
N ARG A 348 8.64 18.79 -11.08
CA ARG A 348 8.23 18.88 -12.49
C ARG A 348 7.19 19.96 -12.70
N ASN A 349 7.49 20.92 -13.57
CA ASN A 349 6.58 21.99 -13.96
C ASN A 349 6.18 22.88 -12.77
N LEU A 350 7.18 23.35 -12.00
CA LEU A 350 7.01 24.20 -10.82
C LEU A 350 7.51 25.63 -11.06
N VAL A 351 6.91 26.58 -10.36
CA VAL A 351 7.48 27.92 -10.16
C VAL A 351 7.87 28.03 -8.69
N VAL A 352 9.17 28.14 -8.39
CA VAL A 352 9.65 28.12 -7.00
C VAL A 352 10.81 29.11 -6.78
N PRO A 353 10.81 29.86 -5.67
CA PRO A 353 11.97 30.60 -5.21
C PRO A 353 13.17 29.69 -4.98
N VAL A 354 14.36 30.16 -5.36
CA VAL A 354 15.61 29.37 -5.22
C VAL A 354 15.88 28.95 -3.77
N ASN A 355 15.58 29.81 -2.80
CA ASN A 355 15.76 29.50 -1.37
C ASN A 355 14.88 28.34 -0.89
N ILE A 356 13.64 28.22 -1.40
CA ILE A 356 12.77 27.09 -1.07
C ILE A 356 13.35 25.81 -1.66
N LEU A 357 13.76 25.82 -2.94
CA LEU A 357 14.41 24.65 -3.54
C LEU A 357 15.65 24.22 -2.73
N ASN A 358 16.52 25.15 -2.37
CA ASN A 358 17.72 24.84 -1.60
C ASN A 358 17.37 24.18 -0.26
N SER A 359 16.34 24.67 0.43
CA SER A 359 15.91 24.06 1.69
C SER A 359 15.45 22.60 1.55
N PHE A 360 14.94 22.20 0.37
CA PHE A 360 14.65 20.80 0.08
C PHE A 360 15.91 19.96 -0.13
N LEU A 361 16.95 20.58 -0.69
CA LEU A 361 18.18 19.91 -1.11
C LEU A 361 19.18 19.77 0.06
N GLU A 362 19.45 20.85 0.81
CA GLU A 362 20.48 20.91 1.86
C GLU A 362 20.28 19.91 3.01
N SER A 363 19.05 19.52 3.29
CA SER A 363 18.73 18.66 4.43
C SER A 363 18.92 17.16 4.16
N ARG A 364 19.35 16.76 2.94
CA ARG A 364 19.14 15.38 2.45
C ARG A 364 20.31 14.81 1.65
N LYS A 365 20.60 13.53 1.90
CA LYS A 365 21.53 12.70 1.13
C LYS A 365 20.78 11.96 0.02
N LEU A 366 20.50 12.67 -1.07
CA LEU A 366 19.74 12.12 -2.20
C LEU A 366 20.64 11.26 -3.08
N ILE A 367 20.09 10.13 -3.53
CA ILE A 367 20.65 9.28 -4.60
C ILE A 367 20.25 9.81 -5.97
N GLY A 368 19.04 10.36 -6.11
CA GLY A 368 18.53 10.86 -7.38
C GLY A 368 17.81 12.20 -7.30
N LEU A 369 18.07 13.07 -8.26
CA LEU A 369 17.41 14.38 -8.40
C LEU A 369 16.86 14.59 -9.81
N VAL A 370 15.57 14.92 -9.90
CA VAL A 370 14.90 15.26 -11.16
C VAL A 370 14.35 16.69 -11.10
N LEU A 371 14.76 17.53 -12.04
CA LEU A 371 14.28 18.89 -12.21
C LEU A 371 13.79 19.06 -13.65
N ASN A 372 12.48 19.12 -13.84
CA ASN A 372 11.89 19.23 -15.18
C ASN A 372 10.99 20.47 -15.30
N GLU A 373 11.14 21.29 -16.34
CA GLU A 373 10.33 22.48 -16.60
C GLU A 373 10.23 23.41 -15.37
N MET A 374 11.36 23.63 -14.71
CA MET A 374 11.42 24.46 -13.50
C MET A 374 11.59 25.93 -13.86
N LYS A 375 10.78 26.80 -13.24
CA LYS A 375 10.96 28.25 -13.29
C LYS A 375 11.37 28.75 -11.90
N PHE A 376 12.49 29.44 -11.86
CA PHE A 376 13.05 29.93 -10.61
C PHE A 376 12.77 31.42 -10.44
N THR A 377 12.44 31.83 -9.22
CA THR A 377 12.30 33.24 -8.86
C THR A 377 13.37 33.64 -7.84
N GLY A 378 13.92 34.84 -7.99
CA GLY A 378 15.02 35.35 -7.16
C GLY A 378 16.42 35.09 -7.74
N ALA A 379 17.43 35.61 -7.05
CA ALA A 379 18.82 35.43 -7.45
C ALA A 379 19.28 33.98 -7.26
N PHE A 380 20.24 33.55 -8.07
CA PHE A 380 20.75 32.18 -8.17
C PHE A 380 22.12 31.88 -7.49
N PRO A 381 22.48 32.39 -6.29
CA PRO A 381 23.86 32.20 -5.82
C PRO A 381 24.18 30.84 -5.19
N PHE A 382 23.20 29.99 -4.82
CA PHE A 382 23.40 29.08 -3.66
C PHE A 382 23.21 27.56 -3.84
N ILE A 383 22.90 27.00 -5.03
CA ILE A 383 22.85 25.51 -5.17
C ILE A 383 24.22 24.85 -4.89
N LYS A 384 25.29 25.64 -4.79
CA LYS A 384 26.65 25.25 -4.43
C LYS A 384 26.73 24.34 -3.19
N ASP A 385 26.05 24.69 -2.09
CA ASP A 385 26.23 23.99 -0.80
C ASP A 385 25.60 22.57 -0.80
N PHE A 386 24.61 22.33 -1.66
CA PHE A 386 24.01 21.00 -1.82
C PHE A 386 24.95 20.01 -2.50
N TYR A 387 25.55 20.40 -3.62
CA TYR A 387 26.51 19.51 -4.31
C TYR A 387 27.77 19.27 -3.48
N ASP A 388 28.12 20.24 -2.63
CA ASP A 388 29.24 20.13 -1.70
C ASP A 388 29.00 19.11 -0.57
N SER A 389 27.74 18.83 -0.23
CA SER A 389 27.36 17.97 0.91
C SER A 389 26.76 16.62 0.53
N ASN A 390 26.33 16.44 -0.72
CA ASN A 390 25.62 15.24 -1.16
C ASN A 390 26.48 14.31 -2.04
N GLU A 391 27.37 13.57 -1.38
CA GLU A 391 28.23 12.55 -2.00
C GLU A 391 27.46 11.33 -2.53
N THR A 392 26.20 11.13 -2.11
CA THR A 392 25.40 9.95 -2.48
C THR A 392 24.68 10.08 -3.81
N LEU A 393 24.75 11.24 -4.47
CA LEU A 393 24.04 11.51 -5.71
C LEU A 393 24.61 10.69 -6.88
N GLU A 394 23.83 9.73 -7.37
CA GLU A 394 24.18 8.85 -8.51
C GLU A 394 23.38 9.13 -9.78
N TYR A 395 22.20 9.77 -9.68
CA TYR A 395 21.28 10.03 -10.78
C TYR A 395 20.85 11.50 -10.84
N ILE A 396 21.01 12.12 -12.02
CA ILE A 396 20.38 13.42 -12.31
C ILE A 396 19.58 13.39 -13.60
N ASN A 397 18.44 14.06 -13.59
CA ASN A 397 17.64 14.34 -14.77
C ASN A 397 17.18 15.78 -14.75
N ILE A 398 17.80 16.63 -15.57
CA ILE A 398 17.56 18.07 -15.58
C ILE A 398 17.11 18.47 -16.98
N CYS A 399 15.81 18.69 -17.13
CA CYS A 399 15.18 19.01 -18.40
C CYS A 399 14.50 20.38 -18.33
N TYR A 400 14.80 21.25 -19.29
CA TYR A 400 14.20 22.58 -19.43
C TYR A 400 14.24 23.42 -18.14
N ALA A 401 15.35 23.32 -17.40
CA ALA A 401 15.64 24.11 -16.21
C ALA A 401 16.91 24.95 -16.46
N ASP A 402 16.83 26.25 -16.18
CA ASP A 402 17.96 27.16 -16.39
C ASP A 402 18.93 27.08 -15.21
N ILE A 403 20.04 26.36 -15.40
CA ILE A 403 21.11 26.22 -14.40
C ILE A 403 22.31 27.07 -14.80
N ASN A 404 22.87 27.82 -13.85
CA ASN A 404 24.01 28.70 -14.10
C ASN A 404 25.36 27.96 -14.13
N SER A 405 26.39 28.61 -14.67
CA SER A 405 27.78 28.11 -14.75
C SER A 405 28.29 27.59 -13.39
N THR A 406 28.14 28.38 -12.33
CA THR A 406 28.68 28.04 -11.01
C THR A 406 28.12 26.71 -10.50
N CYS A 407 26.83 26.46 -10.70
CA CYS A 407 26.18 25.21 -10.30
C CYS A 407 26.71 24.01 -11.11
N TRP A 408 26.91 24.16 -12.42
CA TRP A 408 27.49 23.11 -13.25
C TRP A 408 28.92 22.77 -12.83
N ASN A 409 29.75 23.78 -12.56
CA ASN A 409 31.12 23.57 -12.10
C ASN A 409 31.16 22.77 -10.78
N ASN A 410 30.35 23.16 -9.79
CA ASN A 410 30.30 22.45 -8.51
C ASN A 410 29.78 21.01 -8.68
N PHE A 411 28.73 20.83 -9.48
CA PHE A 411 28.20 19.52 -9.81
C PHE A 411 29.28 18.59 -10.38
N PHE A 412 30.02 19.11 -11.36
CA PHE A 412 31.01 18.33 -12.08
C PHE A 412 32.30 18.06 -11.31
N SER A 413 32.71 18.98 -10.43
CA SER A 413 33.93 18.82 -9.66
C SER A 413 33.79 17.86 -8.48
N ARG A 414 32.56 17.55 -8.02
CA ARG A 414 32.34 16.96 -6.69
C ARG A 414 31.38 15.77 -6.63
N THR A 415 30.55 15.55 -7.65
CA THR A 415 29.52 14.50 -7.57
C THR A 415 29.99 13.16 -8.13
N ASN A 416 29.48 12.07 -7.56
CA ASN A 416 29.75 10.70 -8.01
C ASN A 416 28.67 10.17 -8.97
N VAL A 417 28.11 11.07 -9.79
CA VAL A 417 26.98 10.73 -10.65
C VAL A 417 27.36 9.67 -11.67
N ARG A 418 26.52 8.66 -11.77
CA ARG A 418 26.65 7.57 -12.74
C ARG A 418 25.79 7.81 -13.97
N LYS A 419 24.66 8.50 -13.80
CA LYS A 419 23.67 8.71 -14.84
C LYS A 419 23.21 10.16 -14.96
N ILE A 420 23.40 10.72 -16.15
CA ILE A 420 23.08 12.11 -16.49
C ILE A 420 22.06 12.12 -17.63
N ILE A 421 20.92 12.78 -17.42
CA ILE A 421 19.93 13.06 -18.46
C ILE A 421 19.68 14.56 -18.50
N LEU A 422 19.86 15.19 -19.66
CA LEU A 422 19.76 16.63 -19.85
C LEU A 422 18.93 16.98 -21.07
N SER A 423 18.14 18.05 -20.96
CA SER A 423 17.47 18.68 -22.09
C SER A 423 17.45 20.19 -21.90
N PHE A 424 17.92 20.97 -22.88
CA PHE A 424 18.06 22.42 -22.70
C PHE A 424 16.84 23.22 -23.19
N SER A 425 16.43 24.19 -22.38
CA SER A 425 15.36 25.18 -22.63
C SER A 425 15.77 26.25 -23.64
N SER A 426 17.06 26.60 -23.68
CA SER A 426 17.61 27.70 -24.50
C SER A 426 19.06 27.45 -24.89
N SER A 427 19.52 28.11 -25.97
CA SER A 427 20.93 28.10 -26.37
C SER A 427 21.85 28.67 -25.28
N SER A 428 21.36 29.60 -24.47
CA SER A 428 22.13 30.19 -23.37
C SER A 428 22.39 29.18 -22.25
N ALA A 429 21.36 28.41 -21.85
CA ALA A 429 21.51 27.36 -20.84
C ALA A 429 22.47 26.26 -21.31
N GLU A 430 22.38 25.89 -22.58
CA GLU A 430 23.31 24.95 -23.22
C GLU A 430 24.76 25.46 -23.24
N ALA A 431 24.97 26.72 -23.64
CA ALA A 431 26.31 27.31 -23.68
C ALA A 431 26.96 27.38 -22.29
N CYS A 432 26.18 27.71 -21.25
CA CYS A 432 26.62 27.66 -19.85
C CYS A 432 27.06 26.25 -19.45
N PHE A 433 26.27 25.23 -19.78
CA PHE A 433 26.61 23.84 -19.50
C PHE A 433 27.91 23.44 -20.21
N LEU A 434 27.98 23.65 -21.54
CA LEU A 434 29.12 23.22 -22.34
C LEU A 434 30.43 23.85 -21.85
N LYS A 435 30.39 25.14 -21.51
CA LYS A 435 31.56 25.85 -20.98
C LYS A 435 32.16 25.16 -19.75
N GLU A 436 31.35 24.81 -18.78
CA GLU A 436 31.81 24.17 -17.54
C GLU A 436 32.10 22.69 -17.72
N PHE A 437 31.32 22.02 -18.58
CA PHE A 437 31.55 20.65 -18.97
C PHE A 437 32.98 20.48 -19.50
N TYR A 438 33.46 21.36 -20.39
CA TYR A 438 34.85 21.31 -20.88
C TYR A 438 35.91 21.57 -19.80
N ALA A 439 35.58 22.35 -18.78
CA ALA A 439 36.55 22.84 -17.79
C ALA A 439 36.85 21.82 -16.68
N SER A 440 35.93 20.88 -16.44
CA SER A 440 36.01 19.93 -15.33
C SER A 440 36.41 18.54 -15.83
N ALA A 441 37.64 18.10 -15.53
CA ALA A 441 38.09 16.73 -15.78
C ALA A 441 38.73 16.12 -14.52
N PRO A 442 38.57 14.80 -14.23
CA PRO A 442 37.83 13.76 -14.99
C PRO A 442 36.58 13.16 -14.29
N TYR A 443 35.59 12.72 -15.09
CA TYR A 443 34.33 12.09 -14.65
C TYR A 443 34.38 10.55 -14.61
N LYS A 444 35.14 10.01 -13.65
CA LYS A 444 35.48 8.57 -13.62
C LYS A 444 34.30 7.62 -13.36
N SER A 445 33.16 8.10 -12.88
CA SER A 445 32.02 7.26 -12.45
C SER A 445 30.81 7.29 -13.39
N VAL A 446 30.80 8.17 -14.40
CA VAL A 446 29.65 8.33 -15.30
C VAL A 446 29.59 7.19 -16.32
N ARG A 447 28.47 6.47 -16.33
CA ARG A 447 28.18 5.32 -17.21
C ARG A 447 27.10 5.62 -18.25
N TYR A 448 26.22 6.58 -17.99
CA TYR A 448 25.11 6.91 -18.89
C TYR A 448 24.99 8.42 -19.06
N ILE A 449 25.00 8.87 -20.32
CA ILE A 449 24.75 10.26 -20.68
C ILE A 449 23.68 10.32 -21.76
N GLU A 450 22.63 11.09 -21.51
CA GLU A 450 21.64 11.49 -22.51
C GLU A 450 21.50 13.00 -22.53
N VAL A 451 21.75 13.63 -23.67
CA VAL A 451 21.68 15.08 -23.84
C VAL A 451 20.84 15.43 -25.05
N ARG A 452 19.84 16.28 -24.83
CA ARG A 452 19.07 16.93 -25.89
C ARG A 452 19.43 18.42 -25.95
N PHE A 453 20.10 18.77 -27.02
CA PHE A 453 20.54 20.14 -27.29
C PHE A 453 19.40 21.05 -27.75
N HIS A 454 19.56 22.35 -27.51
CA HIS A 454 18.63 23.39 -27.95
C HIS A 454 18.95 23.83 -29.38
N ARG A 455 18.08 23.42 -30.33
CA ARG A 455 18.13 23.82 -31.74
C ARG A 455 19.49 23.57 -32.42
N ALA A 456 19.75 22.30 -32.75
CA ALA A 456 20.76 21.90 -33.73
C ALA A 456 22.20 22.34 -33.34
N SER A 457 22.57 22.13 -32.06
CA SER A 457 23.88 22.52 -31.53
C SER A 457 25.02 21.91 -32.32
N VAL A 458 26.04 22.70 -32.61
CA VAL A 458 27.19 22.23 -33.38
C VAL A 458 28.12 21.44 -32.44
N ILE A 459 28.14 20.13 -32.62
CA ILE A 459 29.13 19.26 -31.98
C ILE A 459 30.46 19.49 -32.68
N SER A 460 31.31 20.27 -32.02
CA SER A 460 32.69 20.50 -32.45
C SER A 460 33.59 19.33 -32.08
N LYS A 461 34.77 19.29 -32.72
CA LYS A 461 35.86 18.37 -32.37
C LYS A 461 36.17 18.34 -30.86
N LYS A 462 36.02 19.48 -30.16
CA LYS A 462 36.28 19.59 -28.71
C LYS A 462 35.34 18.71 -27.88
N ILE A 463 34.07 18.58 -28.25
CA ILE A 463 33.14 17.68 -27.53
C ILE A 463 33.58 16.23 -27.68
N LEU A 464 33.98 15.84 -28.89
CA LEU A 464 34.43 14.48 -29.19
C LEU A 464 35.74 14.14 -28.49
N GLU A 465 36.69 15.08 -28.41
CA GLU A 465 37.91 14.92 -27.62
C GLU A 465 37.58 14.82 -26.12
N PHE A 466 36.64 15.61 -25.65
CA PHE A 466 36.24 15.63 -24.25
C PHE A 466 35.57 14.32 -23.81
N LEU A 467 34.80 13.70 -24.72
CA LEU A 467 34.16 12.40 -24.48
C LEU A 467 35.16 11.29 -24.12
N LYS A 468 36.43 11.39 -24.53
CA LYS A 468 37.49 10.45 -24.16
C LYS A 468 37.80 10.43 -22.67
N HIS A 469 37.38 11.44 -21.92
CA HIS A 469 37.57 11.47 -20.47
C HIS A 469 36.58 10.57 -19.71
N PHE A 470 35.58 9.99 -20.38
CA PHE A 470 34.63 9.06 -19.80
C PHE A 470 35.05 7.60 -20.04
N THR A 471 35.96 7.10 -19.20
CA THR A 471 36.60 5.78 -19.37
C THR A 471 35.72 4.56 -19.04
N ILE A 472 34.47 4.77 -18.62
CA ILE A 472 33.52 3.69 -18.30
C ILE A 472 32.11 4.00 -18.85
N LEU A 473 32.02 4.84 -19.87
CA LEU A 473 30.74 5.23 -20.46
C LEU A 473 30.12 4.03 -21.20
N GLU A 474 29.01 3.53 -20.70
CA GLU A 474 28.29 2.41 -21.29
C GLU A 474 27.30 2.88 -22.37
N LEU A 475 26.69 4.07 -22.20
CA LEU A 475 25.73 4.61 -23.15
C LEU A 475 25.80 6.12 -23.30
N LEU A 476 25.90 6.56 -24.55
CA LEU A 476 25.81 7.96 -24.97
C LEU A 476 24.63 8.16 -25.92
N LYS A 477 23.71 9.07 -25.57
CA LYS A 477 22.60 9.49 -26.44
C LYS A 477 22.63 11.00 -26.62
N LEU A 478 22.83 11.43 -27.85
CA LEU A 478 22.81 12.84 -28.21
C LEU A 478 21.64 13.10 -29.15
N HIS A 479 20.91 14.19 -28.91
CA HIS A 479 19.75 14.58 -29.70
C HIS A 479 19.81 16.07 -30.05
N GLY A 480 19.29 16.43 -31.23
CA GLY A 480 19.14 17.83 -31.63
C GLY A 480 20.48 18.53 -31.90
N TYR A 481 21.46 17.81 -32.46
CA TYR A 481 22.78 18.34 -32.82
C TYR A 481 23.03 18.33 -34.32
N ILE A 482 24.01 19.13 -34.76
CA ILE A 482 24.65 19.09 -36.08
C ILE A 482 26.13 18.80 -35.85
N ILE A 483 26.73 17.95 -36.68
CA ILE A 483 28.17 17.69 -36.59
C ILE A 483 28.92 18.73 -37.42
N GLU A 484 29.96 19.32 -36.83
CA GLU A 484 30.86 20.20 -37.57
C GLU A 484 31.55 19.43 -38.71
N LYS A 485 31.73 20.08 -39.86
CA LYS A 485 32.37 19.45 -41.02
C LYS A 485 33.76 18.94 -40.63
N ASN A 486 34.05 17.66 -40.89
CA ASN A 486 35.24 16.91 -40.50
C ASN A 486 35.33 16.43 -39.03
N ALA A 487 34.40 16.82 -38.14
CA ALA A 487 34.36 16.27 -36.78
C ALA A 487 33.91 14.80 -36.76
N GLU A 488 33.14 14.36 -37.78
CA GLU A 488 32.68 12.96 -37.93
C GLU A 488 33.84 11.95 -37.91
N PHE A 489 34.99 12.30 -38.49
CA PHE A 489 36.18 11.44 -38.52
C PHE A 489 36.80 11.20 -37.14
N HIS A 490 36.42 11.98 -36.12
CA HIS A 490 36.91 11.84 -34.75
C HIS A 490 35.96 11.01 -33.86
N ILE A 491 34.77 10.64 -34.35
CA ILE A 491 33.80 9.84 -33.60
C ILE A 491 34.36 8.43 -33.30
N PRO A 492 34.94 7.68 -34.25
CA PRO A 492 35.50 6.36 -33.96
C PRO A 492 36.58 6.41 -32.87
N ASN A 493 37.50 7.37 -32.97
CA ASN A 493 38.57 7.57 -31.98
C ASN A 493 38.05 8.01 -30.61
N ALA A 494 36.89 8.65 -30.53
CA ALA A 494 36.26 8.99 -29.26
C ALA A 494 35.63 7.74 -28.61
N ILE A 495 35.10 6.82 -29.41
CA ILE A 495 34.49 5.57 -28.96
C ILE A 495 35.56 4.53 -28.55
N GLU A 496 36.66 4.41 -29.30
CA GLU A 496 37.75 3.46 -28.96
C GLU A 496 38.44 3.76 -27.62
N CYS A 497 38.34 4.99 -27.12
CA CYS A 497 38.93 5.42 -25.85
C CYS A 497 37.97 5.30 -24.65
N MET A 498 36.72 4.89 -24.89
CA MET A 498 35.69 4.58 -23.87
C MET A 498 35.72 3.10 -23.55
#